data_AF-A0A7H9BS99-F1
#
_entry.id   AF-A0A7H9BS99-F1
#
_cell.length_a   1.000
_cell.length_b   1.000
_cell.length_c   1.000
_cell.angle_alpha   90.00
_cell.angle_beta   90.00
_cell.angle_gamma   90.00
#
_symmetry.space_group_name_H-M   'P 1'
#
loop_
_entity.id
_entity.type
_entity.pdbx_description
1 polymer ?
#
loop_
_entity_poly.entity_id
_entity_poly.type
_entity_poly.pdbx_seq_one_letter_code
_entity_poly.pdbx_strand_id
1 'polypeptide(L)'
;MAVRPPVCDFGAKAPDFTLPDPDGRMVSFRDIAGTRGTLVMFICNHCPYVQAVIDRVRRDAAELQQLGIGVVAISANDVGEYPQDGPEQMKIEAEKHGFTFPYLYDESQDVARAYGAECTPDFFGYNAAGELQYRGRLDASGRNPAPPDARRELYEAMVQIAETGQGPRDQVASMGCSIKWKA
;
A
#
# COMPACT_ATOMS: atom_id res chain seq x y z
N MET A 1 -0.25 -11.10 15.26
CA MET A 1 -1.64 -11.60 15.16
C MET A 1 -2.25 -11.00 13.90
N ALA A 2 -3.28 -11.60 13.29
CA ALA A 2 -3.95 -10.99 12.14
C ALA A 2 -4.91 -9.89 12.61
N VAL A 3 -4.94 -8.75 11.90
CA VAL A 3 -5.77 -7.57 12.24
C VAL A 3 -6.61 -7.18 11.01
N ARG A 4 -7.75 -6.52 11.24
CA ARG A 4 -8.62 -5.96 10.20
C ARG A 4 -8.84 -4.46 10.48
N PRO A 5 -8.39 -3.56 9.59
CA PRO A 5 -8.56 -2.13 9.78
C PRO A 5 -10.03 -1.69 9.57
N PRO A 6 -10.41 -0.48 10.04
CA PRO A 6 -11.70 0.11 9.70
C PRO A 6 -11.81 0.37 8.19
N VAL A 7 -13.05 0.40 7.70
CA VAL A 7 -13.35 0.69 6.29
C VAL A 7 -13.39 2.21 6.08
N CYS A 8 -12.72 2.65 5.01
CA CYS A 8 -12.60 4.00 4.43
C CYS A 8 -13.35 5.16 5.13
N ASP A 9 -12.57 6.14 5.63
CA ASP A 9 -13.07 7.46 6.02
C ASP A 9 -13.09 8.39 4.79
N PHE A 10 -14.21 8.39 4.06
CA PHE A 10 -14.32 9.13 2.80
C PHE A 10 -14.05 10.62 2.96
N GLY A 11 -13.17 11.17 2.11
CA GLY A 11 -12.83 12.59 2.16
C GLY A 11 -11.64 12.93 3.05
N ALA A 12 -11.17 11.99 3.90
CA ALA A 12 -10.00 12.20 4.73
C ALA A 12 -8.77 12.53 3.85
N LYS A 13 -8.04 13.59 4.21
CA LYS A 13 -6.86 13.99 3.44
C LYS A 13 -5.70 13.02 3.68
N ALA A 14 -4.96 12.70 2.62
CA ALA A 14 -3.71 11.95 2.74
C ALA A 14 -2.76 12.69 3.69
N PRO A 15 -2.31 12.05 4.79
CA PRO A 15 -1.22 12.61 5.58
C PRO A 15 0.02 12.77 4.71
N ASP A 16 0.68 13.93 4.80
CA ASP A 16 1.92 14.17 4.07
C ASP A 16 3.06 13.32 4.66
N PHE A 17 4.05 13.01 3.84
CA PHE A 17 5.26 12.32 4.28
C PHE A 17 6.45 12.69 3.40
N THR A 18 7.65 12.46 3.94
CA THR A 18 8.89 12.41 3.17
C THR A 18 9.74 11.31 3.77
N LEU A 19 9.91 10.21 3.04
CA LEU A 19 10.57 8.99 3.51
C LEU A 19 11.70 8.60 2.57
N PRO A 20 12.78 7.98 3.07
CA PRO A 20 13.85 7.45 2.24
C PRO A 20 13.40 6.18 1.50
N ASP A 21 13.84 6.05 0.25
CA ASP A 21 13.93 4.75 -0.43
C ASP A 21 15.16 3.97 0.09
N PRO A 22 15.38 2.70 -0.34
CA PRO A 22 16.47 1.88 0.17
C PRO A 22 17.87 2.41 -0.13
N ASP A 23 18.00 3.30 -1.12
CA ASP A 23 19.26 3.95 -1.49
C ASP A 23 19.43 5.29 -0.75
N GLY A 24 18.51 5.63 0.17
CA GLY A 24 18.55 6.83 1.00
C GLY A 24 18.02 8.09 0.30
N ARG A 25 17.43 7.97 -0.89
CA ARG A 25 16.83 9.12 -1.57
C ARG A 25 15.47 9.41 -0.96
N MET A 26 15.29 10.66 -0.52
CA MET A 26 14.02 11.11 0.04
C MET A 26 12.95 11.25 -1.05
N VAL A 27 11.77 10.71 -0.79
CA VAL A 27 10.59 10.78 -1.65
C VAL A 27 9.40 11.27 -0.82
N SER A 28 8.73 12.31 -1.29
CA SER A 28 7.53 12.86 -0.66
C SER A 28 6.24 12.35 -1.29
N PHE A 29 5.13 12.47 -0.58
CA PHE A 29 3.80 12.17 -1.14
C PHE A 29 3.58 12.95 -2.44
N ARG A 30 4.00 14.22 -2.47
CA ARG A 30 3.86 15.10 -3.64
C ARG A 30 4.64 14.60 -4.86
N ASP A 31 5.80 13.98 -4.67
CA ASP A 31 6.61 13.42 -5.77
C ASP A 31 5.94 12.21 -6.43
N ILE A 32 5.09 11.51 -5.67
CA ILE A 32 4.38 10.30 -6.11
C ILE A 32 2.99 10.64 -6.66
N ALA A 33 2.36 11.71 -6.15
CA ALA A 33 0.96 12.01 -6.41
C ALA A 33 0.62 12.02 -7.91
N GLY A 34 -0.28 11.13 -8.31
CA GLY A 34 -0.70 11.00 -9.70
C GLY A 34 -1.72 12.07 -10.11
N THR A 35 -1.83 12.33 -11.40
CA THR A 35 -2.79 13.31 -11.95
C THR A 35 -4.25 12.89 -11.75
N ARG A 36 -4.50 11.60 -11.51
CA ARG A 36 -5.84 11.03 -11.34
C ARG A 36 -6.06 10.38 -9.97
N GLY A 37 -5.06 10.40 -9.10
CA GLY A 37 -5.12 9.82 -7.76
C GLY A 37 -3.80 9.18 -7.34
N THR A 38 -3.81 8.62 -6.14
CA THR A 38 -2.61 8.01 -5.53
C THR A 38 -3.00 6.78 -4.74
N LEU A 39 -2.26 5.69 -4.91
CA LEU A 39 -2.32 4.48 -4.10
C LEU A 39 -1.13 4.44 -3.15
N VAL A 40 -1.40 4.47 -1.85
CA VAL A 40 -0.41 4.26 -0.78
C VAL A 40 -0.65 2.88 -0.17
N MET A 41 0.41 2.08 -0.05
CA MET A 41 0.33 0.70 0.44
C MET A 41 1.31 0.51 1.59
N PHE A 42 0.83 -0.02 2.72
CA PHE A 42 1.70 -0.47 3.80
C PHE A 42 1.95 -1.97 3.63
N ILE A 43 3.19 -2.35 3.34
CA ILE A 43 3.59 -3.73 3.07
C ILE A 43 4.83 -4.09 3.89
N CYS A 44 5.26 -5.35 3.83
CA CYS A 44 6.55 -5.79 4.35
C CYS A 44 7.03 -7.04 3.61
N ASN A 45 8.25 -7.50 3.86
CA ASN A 45 8.89 -8.53 3.05
C ASN A 45 8.55 -9.95 3.53
N HIS A 46 8.35 -10.13 4.85
CA HIS A 46 8.19 -11.45 5.46
C HIS A 46 6.74 -11.88 5.72
N CYS A 47 5.77 -10.99 5.50
CA CYS A 47 4.38 -11.31 5.82
C CYS A 47 3.81 -12.29 4.79
N PRO A 48 3.26 -13.45 5.20
CA PRO A 48 2.68 -14.42 4.26
C PRO A 48 1.48 -13.85 3.48
N TYR A 49 0.77 -12.88 4.06
CA TYR A 49 -0.32 -12.20 3.35
C TYR A 49 0.21 -11.31 2.22
N VAL A 50 1.33 -10.60 2.44
CA VAL A 50 1.97 -9.79 1.38
C VAL A 50 2.54 -10.71 0.30
N GLN A 51 3.25 -11.76 0.69
CA GLN A 51 3.81 -12.74 -0.24
C GLN A 51 2.73 -13.39 -1.12
N ALA A 52 1.54 -13.65 -0.57
CA ALA A 52 0.42 -14.20 -1.33
C ALA A 52 -0.12 -13.26 -2.42
N VAL A 53 0.11 -11.95 -2.31
CA VAL A 53 -0.47 -10.95 -3.21
C VAL A 53 0.54 -10.14 -4.01
N ILE A 54 1.84 -10.25 -3.75
CA ILE A 54 2.84 -9.32 -4.27
C ILE A 54 2.90 -9.27 -5.82
N ASP A 55 2.76 -10.41 -6.48
CA ASP A 55 2.74 -10.47 -7.95
C ASP A 55 1.50 -9.76 -8.53
N ARG A 56 0.37 -9.83 -7.83
CA ARG A 56 -0.88 -9.14 -8.19
C ARG A 56 -0.78 -7.64 -7.92
N VAL A 57 -0.16 -7.24 -6.81
CA VAL A 57 0.14 -5.83 -6.50
C VAL A 57 0.99 -5.22 -7.61
N ARG A 58 2.06 -5.91 -8.03
CA ARG A 58 2.92 -5.46 -9.13
C ARG A 58 2.13 -5.29 -10.44
N ARG A 59 1.32 -6.28 -10.83
CA ARG A 59 0.46 -6.20 -12.01
C ARG A 59 -0.49 -5.00 -11.93
N ASP A 60 -1.23 -4.87 -10.84
CA ASP A 60 -2.25 -3.85 -10.66
C ASP A 60 -1.61 -2.45 -10.62
N ALA A 61 -0.48 -2.28 -9.94
CA ALA A 61 0.26 -1.02 -9.90
C ALA A 61 0.70 -0.56 -11.30
N ALA A 62 1.25 -1.46 -12.12
CA ALA A 62 1.69 -1.12 -13.47
C ALA A 62 0.53 -0.63 -14.36
N GLU A 63 -0.63 -1.29 -14.27
CA GLU A 63 -1.84 -0.88 -15.01
C GLU A 63 -2.42 0.44 -14.46
N LEU A 64 -2.44 0.63 -13.14
CA LEU A 64 -2.92 1.87 -12.51
C LEU A 64 -2.04 3.08 -12.84
N GLN A 65 -0.72 2.91 -12.90
CA GLN A 65 0.20 3.97 -13.31
C GLN A 65 -0.08 4.46 -14.74
N GLN A 66 -0.48 3.57 -15.66
CA GLN A 66 -0.89 3.96 -17.01
C GLN A 66 -2.18 4.81 -17.03
N LEU A 67 -3.01 4.68 -15.99
CA LEU A 67 -4.22 5.47 -15.79
C LEU A 67 -3.98 6.79 -15.04
N GLY A 68 -2.72 7.15 -14.77
CA GLY A 68 -2.37 8.39 -14.07
C GLY A 68 -2.49 8.30 -12.55
N ILE A 69 -2.53 7.08 -11.99
CA ILE A 69 -2.46 6.86 -10.54
C ILE A 69 -1.00 6.79 -10.10
N GLY A 70 -0.64 7.63 -9.13
CA GLY A 70 0.63 7.50 -8.41
C GLY A 70 0.61 6.27 -7.51
N VAL A 71 1.72 5.55 -7.38
CA VAL A 71 1.77 4.34 -6.54
C VAL A 71 3.02 4.39 -5.66
N VAL A 72 2.87 4.01 -4.38
CA VAL A 72 3.97 3.87 -3.42
C VAL A 72 3.69 2.75 -2.43
N ALA A 73 4.76 2.01 -2.09
CA ALA A 73 4.78 1.08 -0.97
C ALA A 73 5.60 1.66 0.19
N ILE A 74 5.18 1.40 1.42
CA ILE A 74 5.85 1.83 2.65
C ILE A 74 6.01 0.61 3.57
N SER A 75 7.23 0.36 4.05
CA SER A 75 7.52 -0.57 5.15
C SER A 75 7.73 0.21 6.43
N ALA A 76 6.99 -0.13 7.48
CA ALA A 76 7.07 0.52 8.80
C ALA A 76 7.39 -0.47 9.93
N ASN A 77 7.83 -1.69 9.58
CA ASN A 77 8.11 -2.71 10.58
C ASN A 77 9.44 -2.43 11.31
N ASP A 78 9.49 -2.73 12.61
CA ASP A 78 10.70 -2.65 13.40
C ASP A 78 11.75 -3.67 12.93
N VAL A 79 12.81 -3.16 12.33
CA VAL A 79 13.94 -3.95 11.80
C VAL A 79 14.86 -4.50 12.89
N GLY A 80 14.78 -3.97 14.12
CA GLY A 80 15.51 -4.52 15.26
C GLY A 80 15.02 -5.93 15.61
N GLU A 81 13.72 -6.17 15.50
CA GLU A 81 13.09 -7.49 15.68
C GLU A 81 12.94 -8.27 14.36
N TYR A 82 12.72 -7.57 13.24
CA TYR A 82 12.49 -8.17 11.92
C TYR A 82 13.47 -7.60 10.86
N PRO A 83 14.76 -7.99 10.90
CA PRO A 83 15.79 -7.44 10.01
C PRO A 83 15.47 -7.57 8.51
N GLN A 84 14.68 -8.59 8.15
CA GLN A 84 14.27 -8.83 6.78
C GLN A 84 13.33 -7.77 6.18
N ASP A 85 12.76 -6.87 6.99
CA ASP A 85 11.97 -5.73 6.51
C ASP A 85 12.80 -4.45 6.38
N GLY A 86 14.12 -4.53 6.58
CA GLY A 86 15.01 -3.38 6.49
C GLY A 86 15.41 -3.00 5.06
N PRO A 87 15.98 -1.79 4.86
CA PRO A 87 16.27 -1.22 3.54
C PRO A 87 17.02 -2.15 2.58
N GLU A 88 18.07 -2.85 3.06
CA GLU A 88 18.85 -3.77 2.21
C GLU A 88 17.97 -4.88 1.60
N GLN A 89 17.10 -5.49 2.40
CA GLN A 89 16.20 -6.55 1.94
C GLN A 89 15.02 -5.99 1.13
N MET A 90 14.54 -4.78 1.47
CA MET A 90 13.53 -4.09 0.67
C MET A 90 14.00 -3.85 -0.77
N LYS A 91 15.28 -3.48 -0.95
CA LYS A 91 15.88 -3.31 -2.28
C LYS A 91 15.86 -4.63 -3.07
N ILE A 92 16.31 -5.71 -2.44
CA ILE A 92 16.33 -7.05 -3.06
C ILE A 92 14.92 -7.49 -3.46
N GLU A 93 13.93 -7.31 -2.60
CA GLU A 93 12.54 -7.69 -2.89
C GLU A 93 11.91 -6.82 -3.99
N ALA A 94 12.18 -5.50 -3.99
CA ALA A 94 11.71 -4.61 -5.04
C ALA A 94 12.29 -4.97 -6.42
N GLU A 95 13.59 -5.30 -6.49
CA GLU A 95 14.25 -5.74 -7.72
C GLU A 95 13.72 -7.11 -8.18
N LYS A 96 13.62 -8.08 -7.26
CA LYS A 96 13.13 -9.43 -7.51
C LYS A 96 11.70 -9.44 -8.06
N HIS A 97 10.82 -8.62 -7.50
CA HIS A 97 9.42 -8.52 -7.95
C HIS A 97 9.21 -7.44 -9.03
N GLY A 98 10.26 -6.70 -9.43
CA GLY A 98 10.21 -5.70 -10.49
C GLY A 98 9.21 -4.58 -10.19
N PHE A 99 9.30 -3.98 -9.00
CA PHE A 99 8.45 -2.85 -8.63
C PHE A 99 8.70 -1.66 -9.55
N THR A 100 7.60 -1.09 -10.06
CA THR A 100 7.60 0.11 -10.91
C THR A 100 7.31 1.37 -10.10
N PHE A 101 7.30 1.26 -8.78
CA PHE A 101 6.95 2.29 -7.81
C PHE A 101 7.96 2.31 -6.66
N PRO A 102 8.11 3.45 -5.95
CA PRO A 102 9.01 3.54 -4.80
C PRO A 102 8.56 2.62 -3.66
N TYR A 103 9.54 2.01 -2.98
CA TYR A 103 9.33 1.27 -1.74
C TYR A 103 10.08 1.95 -0.61
N LEU A 104 9.36 2.70 0.23
CA LEU A 104 9.92 3.61 1.21
C LEU A 104 9.98 2.99 2.60
N TYR A 105 10.94 3.42 3.42
CA TYR A 105 11.10 2.94 4.79
C TYR A 105 10.68 4.01 5.79
N ASP A 106 9.66 3.70 6.59
CA ASP A 106 9.15 4.52 7.70
C ASP A 106 9.76 4.04 9.02
N GLU A 107 10.99 4.47 9.29
CA GLU A 107 11.73 4.03 10.47
C GLU A 107 11.07 4.48 11.80
N SER A 108 10.52 5.69 11.85
CA SER A 108 9.89 6.20 13.08
C SER A 108 8.48 5.64 13.30
N GLN A 109 7.87 5.09 12.25
CA GLN A 109 6.50 4.59 12.23
C GLN A 109 5.43 5.70 12.33
N ASP A 110 5.84 6.97 12.23
CA ASP A 110 4.94 8.11 12.35
C ASP A 110 4.01 8.20 11.15
N VAL A 111 4.49 7.84 9.96
CA VAL A 111 3.66 7.86 8.74
C VAL A 111 2.62 6.75 8.82
N ALA A 112 3.00 5.54 9.23
CA ALA A 112 2.06 4.44 9.47
C ALA A 112 0.99 4.83 10.51
N ARG A 113 1.38 5.49 11.60
CA ARG A 113 0.43 6.00 12.61
C ARG A 113 -0.49 7.08 12.06
N ALA A 114 0.04 8.02 11.27
CA ALA A 114 -0.74 9.11 10.70
C ALA A 114 -1.78 8.62 9.68
N TYR A 115 -1.45 7.60 8.89
CA TYR A 115 -2.40 6.94 8.00
C TYR A 115 -3.37 6.01 8.75
N GLY A 116 -3.10 5.72 10.04
CA GLY A 116 -3.84 4.74 10.82
C GLY A 116 -3.68 3.32 10.27
N ALA A 117 -2.55 3.00 9.63
CA ALA A 117 -2.26 1.69 9.09
C ALA A 117 -2.12 0.67 10.22
N GLU A 118 -2.73 -0.51 10.08
CA GLU A 118 -2.76 -1.51 11.14
C GLU A 118 -2.09 -2.83 10.77
N CYS A 119 -2.14 -3.19 9.48
CA CYS A 119 -1.66 -4.48 8.99
C CYS A 119 -0.84 -4.39 7.71
N THR A 120 -0.19 -5.49 7.33
CA THR A 120 0.46 -5.66 6.04
C THR A 120 -0.13 -6.86 5.28
N PRO A 121 -0.68 -6.68 4.06
CA PRO A 121 -0.84 -5.39 3.38
C PRO A 121 -2.01 -4.55 3.93
N ASP A 122 -1.90 -3.23 3.87
CA ASP A 122 -3.03 -2.27 4.02
C ASP A 122 -2.97 -1.24 2.88
N PHE A 123 -4.10 -0.95 2.25
CA PHE A 123 -4.17 -0.20 1.00
C PHE A 123 -5.04 1.04 1.16
N PHE A 124 -4.55 2.17 0.67
CA PHE A 124 -5.20 3.48 0.76
C PHE A 124 -5.24 4.13 -0.63
N GLY A 125 -6.44 4.27 -1.19
CA GLY A 125 -6.69 4.88 -2.49
C GLY A 125 -7.23 6.29 -2.36
N TYR A 126 -6.51 7.25 -2.90
CA TYR A 126 -6.83 8.68 -2.89
C TYR A 126 -7.22 9.17 -4.28
N ASN A 127 -8.19 10.09 -4.35
CA ASN A 127 -8.51 10.81 -5.59
C ASN A 127 -7.48 11.92 -5.90
N ALA A 128 -7.63 12.58 -7.05
CA ALA A 128 -6.75 13.67 -7.48
C ALA A 128 -6.72 14.90 -6.52
N ALA A 129 -7.71 15.02 -5.63
CA ALA A 129 -7.76 16.05 -4.58
C ALA A 129 -7.08 15.60 -3.28
N GLY A 130 -6.43 14.44 -3.28
CA GLY A 130 -5.74 13.86 -2.12
C GLY A 130 -6.71 13.37 -1.04
N GLU A 131 -7.93 12.99 -1.40
CA GLU A 131 -8.97 12.55 -0.48
C GLU A 131 -9.16 11.03 -0.55
N LEU A 132 -9.24 10.39 0.61
CA LEU A 132 -9.42 8.96 0.72
C LEU A 132 -10.77 8.57 0.13
N GLN A 133 -10.73 7.61 -0.78
CA GLN A 133 -11.89 7.05 -1.47
C GLN A 133 -11.91 5.52 -1.39
N TYR A 134 -10.77 4.90 -1.05
CA TYR A 134 -10.68 3.46 -0.87
C TYR A 134 -9.76 3.11 0.29
N ARG A 135 -10.21 2.20 1.16
CA ARG A 135 -9.40 1.51 2.14
C ARG A 135 -9.94 0.10 2.33
N GLY A 136 -9.19 -0.89 1.84
CA GLY A 136 -9.67 -2.25 1.79
C GLY A 136 -8.67 -3.22 1.15
N ARG A 137 -9.10 -4.46 0.98
CA ARG A 137 -8.27 -5.57 0.47
C ARG A 137 -7.96 -5.44 -1.03
N LEU A 138 -6.86 -6.03 -1.47
CA LEU A 138 -6.55 -6.15 -2.91
C LEU A 138 -7.65 -6.93 -3.68
N ASP A 139 -7.94 -8.13 -3.18
CA ASP A 139 -8.90 -9.10 -3.69
C ASP A 139 -9.29 -10.08 -2.57
N ALA A 140 -9.91 -11.21 -2.90
CA ALA A 140 -10.31 -12.23 -1.93
C ALA A 140 -9.15 -13.04 -1.29
N SER A 141 -7.89 -12.68 -1.54
CA SER A 141 -6.73 -13.39 -0.99
C SER A 141 -6.63 -13.26 0.52
N GLY A 142 -6.05 -14.28 1.15
CA GLY A 142 -5.68 -14.27 2.57
C GLY A 142 -4.21 -14.64 2.72
N ARG A 143 -3.92 -15.62 3.57
CA ARG A 143 -2.57 -16.23 3.64
C ARG A 143 -2.20 -17.00 2.38
N ASN A 144 -3.20 -17.44 1.63
CA ASN A 144 -3.04 -18.09 0.35
C ASN A 144 -3.61 -17.17 -0.73
N PRO A 145 -3.03 -17.16 -1.95
CA PRO A 145 -3.57 -16.42 -3.07
C PRO A 145 -5.00 -16.85 -3.37
N ALA A 146 -5.85 -15.90 -3.74
CA ALA A 146 -7.16 -16.19 -4.29
C ALA A 146 -7.05 -16.90 -5.65
N PRO A 147 -8.15 -17.48 -6.17
CA PRO A 147 -8.21 -17.96 -7.55
C PRO A 147 -7.74 -16.92 -8.57
N PRO A 148 -7.17 -17.33 -9.72
CA PRO A 148 -6.68 -16.40 -10.75
C PRO A 148 -7.74 -15.43 -11.28
N ASP A 149 -9.00 -15.85 -11.30
CA ASP A 149 -10.19 -15.12 -11.73
C ASP A 149 -10.86 -14.32 -10.59
N ALA A 150 -10.26 -14.26 -9.41
CA ALA A 150 -10.77 -13.45 -8.31
C ALA A 150 -10.88 -11.97 -8.72
N ARG A 151 -11.99 -11.36 -8.30
CA ARG A 151 -12.27 -9.94 -8.51
C ARG A 151 -11.12 -9.06 -8.01
N ARG A 152 -10.68 -8.09 -8.82
CA ARG A 152 -9.59 -7.16 -8.49
C ARG A 152 -10.16 -5.93 -7.80
N GLU A 153 -10.61 -6.09 -6.56
CA GLU A 153 -11.38 -5.06 -5.84
C GLU A 153 -10.64 -3.71 -5.71
N LEU A 154 -9.37 -3.73 -5.33
CA LEU A 154 -8.56 -2.50 -5.26
C LEU A 154 -8.38 -1.87 -6.64
N TYR A 155 -8.07 -2.67 -7.66
CA TYR A 155 -7.86 -2.16 -9.02
C TYR A 155 -9.13 -1.49 -9.55
N GLU A 156 -10.27 -2.19 -9.48
CA GLU A 156 -11.57 -1.65 -9.91
C GLU A 156 -11.92 -0.36 -9.16
N ALA A 157 -11.66 -0.31 -7.85
CA ALA A 157 -11.86 0.89 -7.05
C ALA A 157 -10.99 2.06 -7.51
N MET A 158 -9.70 1.80 -7.79
CA MET A 158 -8.78 2.84 -8.25
C MET A 158 -9.10 3.30 -9.68
N VAL A 159 -9.59 2.41 -10.55
CA VAL A 159 -10.14 2.80 -11.87
C VAL A 159 -11.34 3.74 -11.68
N GLN A 160 -12.29 3.37 -10.82
CA GLN A 160 -13.45 4.21 -10.52
C GLN A 160 -13.03 5.59 -9.97
N ILE A 161 -12.04 5.63 -9.08
CA ILE A 161 -11.47 6.87 -8.55
C ILE A 161 -10.83 7.71 -9.66
N ALA A 162 -10.05 7.09 -10.55
CA ALA A 162 -9.40 7.78 -11.66
C ALA A 162 -10.40 8.42 -12.64
N GLU A 163 -11.56 7.77 -12.83
CA GLU A 163 -12.61 8.22 -13.74
C GLU A 163 -13.56 9.25 -13.12
N THR A 164 -13.89 9.09 -11.84
CA THR A 164 -15.01 9.81 -11.20
C THR A 164 -14.60 10.65 -9.99
N GLY A 165 -13.40 10.42 -9.44
CA GLY A 165 -12.96 10.99 -8.17
C GLY A 165 -13.62 10.35 -6.93
N GLN A 166 -14.49 9.35 -7.10
CA GLN A 166 -15.21 8.66 -6.02
C GLN A 166 -14.92 7.16 -6.04
N GLY A 167 -14.75 6.58 -4.84
CA GLY A 167 -14.57 5.14 -4.67
C GLY A 167 -15.89 4.38 -4.46
N PRO A 168 -15.86 3.04 -4.50
CA PRO A 168 -17.03 2.21 -4.22
C PRO A 168 -17.47 2.37 -2.76
N ARG A 169 -18.78 2.36 -2.50
CA ARG A 169 -19.33 2.47 -1.13
C ARG A 169 -19.14 1.20 -0.32
N ASP A 170 -19.26 0.05 -0.98
CA ASP A 170 -19.02 -1.24 -0.36
C ASP A 170 -17.55 -1.62 -0.52
N GLN A 171 -16.85 -1.72 0.61
CA GLN A 171 -15.43 -2.07 0.67
C GLN A 171 -15.21 -3.10 1.76
N VAL A 172 -14.35 -4.08 1.48
CA VAL A 172 -13.97 -5.11 2.44
C VAL A 172 -12.60 -4.77 2.98
N ALA A 173 -12.48 -4.68 4.31
CA ALA A 173 -11.22 -4.39 4.97
C ALA A 173 -10.11 -5.39 4.58
N SER A 174 -8.87 -4.88 4.54
CA SER A 174 -7.67 -5.70 4.41
C SER A 174 -7.54 -6.71 5.55
N MET A 175 -6.69 -7.71 5.34
CA MET A 175 -6.28 -8.63 6.39
C MET A 175 -4.81 -8.95 6.24
N GLY A 176 -4.07 -8.83 7.33
CA GLY A 176 -2.63 -9.03 7.32
C GLY A 176 -2.05 -9.27 8.69
N CYS A 177 -0.76 -9.52 8.74
CA CYS A 177 -0.01 -9.42 9.98
C CYS A 177 -0.06 -7.98 10.48
N SER A 178 -0.14 -7.77 11.80
CA SER A 178 0.04 -6.44 12.38
C SER A 178 1.38 -5.84 11.96
N ILE A 179 1.41 -4.52 11.76
CA ILE A 179 2.66 -3.76 11.70
C ILE A 179 3.48 -4.06 12.96
N LYS A 180 4.80 -4.19 12.79
CA LYS A 180 5.74 -4.50 13.88
C LYS A 180 6.12 -3.21 14.59
N TRP A 181 5.25 -2.74 15.48
CA TRP A 181 5.46 -1.50 16.21
C TRP A 181 6.67 -1.58 17.14
N LYS A 182 7.49 -0.52 17.15
CA LYS A 182 8.55 -0.31 18.14
C LYS A 182 7.92 -0.14 19.53
N ALA A 183 8.65 -0.64 20.54
CA ALA A 183 8.29 -0.51 21.96
C ALA A 183 8.45 0.92 22.48
#